data_AF-A0A1W6NKZ6-F1
#
_entry.id   AF-A0A1W6NKZ6-F1
#
_cell.length_a   1.000
_cell.length_b   1.000
_cell.length_c   1.000
_cell.angle_alpha   90.00
_cell.angle_beta   90.00
_cell.angle_gamma   90.00
#
_symmetry.space_group_name_H-M   'P 1'
#
loop_
_entity.id
_entity.type
_entity.pdbx_description
1 polymer ?
#
loop_
_entity_poly.entity_id
_entity_poly.type
_entity_poly.pdbx_seq_one_letter_code
_entity_poly.pdbx_strand_id
1 'polypeptide(L)' 'MHQNRFINTDKPQNQSLLKRFSITSVPTIVRVNRDQKVIRYTGTDRTKIRKMMLGGRAND' A
#
# COMPACT_ATOMS: atom_id res chain seq x y z
N MET A 1 4.91 16.26 -6.26
CA MET A 1 3.56 15.68 -6.04
C MET A 1 3.72 14.18 -5.79
N HIS A 2 3.00 13.61 -4.82
CA HIS A 2 3.00 12.16 -4.58
C HIS A 2 1.96 11.52 -5.51
N GLN A 3 2.39 10.68 -6.45
CA GLN A 3 1.48 9.96 -7.34
C GLN A 3 1.06 8.63 -6.70
N ASN A 4 -0.18 8.58 -6.22
CA ASN A 4 -0.76 7.35 -5.69
C ASN A 4 -1.42 6.56 -6.82
N ARG A 5 -1.15 5.25 -6.91
CA ARG A 5 -1.78 4.36 -7.89
C ARG A 5 -2.63 3.32 -7.17
N PHE A 6 -3.91 3.26 -7.51
CA PHE A 6 -4.82 2.21 -7.04
C PHE A 6 -4.74 1.00 -7.96
N ILE A 7 -4.64 -0.18 -7.37
CA ILE A 7 -4.53 -1.45 -8.09
C ILE A 7 -5.72 -2.31 -7.72
N ASN A 8 -6.49 -2.76 -8.72
CA ASN A 8 -7.52 -3.78 -8.52
C ASN A 8 -6.83 -5.14 -8.40
N THR A 9 -6.97 -5.78 -7.24
CA THR A 9 -6.31 -7.05 -6.89
C THR A 9 -6.86 -8.24 -7.64
N ASP A 10 -8.09 -8.17 -8.16
CA ASP A 10 -8.77 -9.30 -8.79
C ASP A 10 -8.34 -9.49 -10.25
N LYS A 11 -7.69 -8.47 -10.83
CA LYS A 11 -7.18 -8.54 -12.20
C LYS A 11 -5.98 -9.50 -12.29
N PRO A 12 -5.99 -10.51 -13.17
CA PRO A 12 -4.92 -11.52 -13.28
C PRO A 12 -3.52 -10.93 -13.45
N GLN A 13 -3.38 -9.84 -14.22
CA GLN A 13 -2.10 -9.16 -14.44
C GLN A 13 -1.48 -8.56 -13.15
N ASN A 14 -2.27 -8.36 -12.10
CA ASN A 14 -1.81 -7.78 -10.83
C ASN A 14 -1.44 -8.85 -9.79
N GLN A 15 -1.69 -10.14 -10.05
CA GLN A 15 -1.40 -11.22 -9.11
C GLN A 15 0.10 -11.33 -8.78
N SER A 16 0.97 -11.00 -9.73
CA SER A 16 2.43 -10.93 -9.51
C SER A 16 2.81 -9.85 -8.50
N LEU A 17 2.11 -8.72 -8.48
CA LEU A 17 2.33 -7.64 -7.51
C LEU A 17 1.90 -8.06 -6.10
N LEU A 18 0.77 -8.76 -5.97
CA LEU A 18 0.30 -9.26 -4.67
C LEU A 18 1.31 -10.24 -4.05
N LYS A 19 1.85 -11.16 -4.87
CA LYS A 19 2.92 -12.08 -4.44
C LYS A 19 4.18 -11.32 -4.03
N ARG A 20 4.64 -10.38 -4.87
CA ARG A 20 5.85 -9.58 -4.62
C ARG A 20 5.80 -8.81 -3.30
N PHE A 21 4.63 -8.27 -2.95
CA PHE A 21 4.45 -7.49 -1.71
C PHE A 21 3.78 -8.28 -0.58
N SER A 22 3.63 -9.60 -0.74
CA SER A 22 3.00 -10.50 0.23
C SER A 22 1.66 -9.97 0.76
N ILE A 23 0.78 -9.54 -0.16
CA ILE A 23 -0.53 -8.99 0.15
C ILE A 23 -1.54 -10.14 0.24
N THR A 24 -2.02 -10.40 1.47
CA THR A 24 -2.97 -11.48 1.77
C THR A 24 -4.36 -10.97 2.14
N SER A 25 -4.52 -9.65 2.30
CA SER A 25 -5.77 -9.03 2.74
C SER A 25 -5.94 -7.63 2.16
N VAL A 26 -7.20 -7.20 2.02
CA VAL A 26 -7.57 -5.90 1.47
C VAL A 26 -8.49 -5.15 2.43
N PRO A 27 -8.48 -3.79 2.43
CA PRO A 27 -7.56 -2.93 1.68
C PRO A 27 -6.15 -2.89 2.31
N THR A 28 -5.12 -2.83 1.46
CA THR A 28 -3.72 -2.66 1.87
C THR A 28 -3.06 -1.55 1.10
N ILE A 29 -2.36 -0.66 1.81
CA ILE A 29 -1.52 0.39 1.24
C ILE A 29 -0.07 -0.07 1.33
N VAL A 30 0.61 -0.04 0.19
CA VAL A 30 2.04 -0.31 0.08
C VAL A 30 2.74 0.96 -0.38
N ARG A 31 3.73 1.41 0.38
CA ARG A 31 4.62 2.48 -0.03
C ARG A 31 6.02 1.92 -0.23
N VAL A 32 6.58 2.19 -1.41
CA VAL A 32 7.97 1.88 -1.74
C VAL A 32 8.71 3.20 -1.77
N ASN A 33 9.60 3.42 -0.79
CA ASN A 33 10.43 4.62 -0.77
C ASN A 33 11.62 4.48 -1.74
N ARG A 34 12.38 5.57 -1.96
CA ARG A 34 13.56 5.58 -2.85
C ARG A 34 14.60 4.51 -2.51
N ASP A 35 14.77 4.20 -1.23
CA ASP A 35 15.69 3.15 -0.75
C ASP A 35 15.09 1.74 -0.83
N GLN A 36 14.02 1.55 -1.61
CA GLN A 36 13.25 0.31 -1.71
C GLN A 36 12.66 -0.21 -0.39
N LYS A 37 12.71 0.58 0.68
CA LYS A 37 12.04 0.26 1.94
C LYS A 37 10.52 0.22 1.70
N VAL A 38 9.93 -0.94 2.00
CA VAL A 38 8.50 -1.18 1.89
C VAL A 38 7.84 -0.88 3.23
N ILE A 39 6.89 0.05 3.22
CA ILE A 39 6.02 0.33 4.37
C ILE A 39 4.61 -0.14 3.99
N ARG A 40 3.99 -0.94 4.86
CA ARG A 40 2.68 -1.55 4.63
C ARG A 40 1.71 -1.18 5.74
N TYR A 41 0.47 -0.91 5.35
CA TYR A 41 -0.66 -0.79 6.25
C TYR A 41 -1.86 -1.55 5.67
N THR A 42 -2.47 -2.42 6.47
CA THR A 42 -3.66 -3.18 6.11
C THR A 42 -4.78 -2.79 7.06
N GLY A 43 -5.94 -2.39 6.52
CA GLY A 43 -7.07 -1.94 7.31
C GLY A 43 -7.80 -0.73 6.72
N THR A 44 -8.93 -0.39 7.33
CA THR A 44 -9.92 0.57 6.82
C THR A 44 -9.94 1.91 7.58
N ASP A 45 -9.03 2.12 8.55
CA ASP A 45 -8.96 3.37 9.31
C ASP A 45 -8.56 4.54 8.40
N ARG A 46 -9.50 5.49 8.21
CA ARG A 46 -9.34 6.62 7.29
C ARG A 46 -8.17 7.54 7.69
N THR A 47 -7.92 7.71 8.98
CA THR A 47 -6.82 8.55 9.49
C THR A 47 -5.48 7.89 9.18
N LYS A 48 -5.35 6.59 9.41
CA LYS A 48 -4.12 5.83 9.09
C LYS A 48 -3.89 5.74 7.59
N ILE A 49 -4.93 5.51 6.81
CA ILE A 49 -4.90 5.55 5.34
C ILE A 49 -4.37 6.90 4.86
N ARG A 50 -4.93 8.01 5.37
CA ARG A 50 -4.50 9.36 5.00
C ARG A 50 -3.04 9.62 5.36
N LYS A 51 -2.61 9.24 6.57
CA LYS A 51 -1.20 9.35 7.00
C LYS A 51 -0.26 8.62 6.04
N MET A 52 -0.60 7.38 5.67
CA MET A 52 0.20 6.56 4.74
C MET A 52 0.31 7.19 3.35
N MET A 53 -0.79 7.72 2.81
CA MET A 53 -0.84 8.41 1.51
C MET A 53 -0.05 9.73 1.47
N LEU A 54 0.13 10.39 2.62
CA LEU A 54 0.87 11.64 2.75
C LEU A 54 2.36 11.47 3.08
N GLY A 55 2.86 10.24 3.20
CA GLY A 55 4.27 9.98 3.52
C GLY A 55 4.56 9.67 5.00
N GLY A 56 3.56 9.69 5.89
CA GLY A 56 3.70 9.31 7.30
C GLY A 56 3.70 7.80 7.54
N ARG A 57 3.74 7.35 8.80
CA ARG A 57 3.51 5.95 9.19
C ARG A 57 2.14 5.79 9.84
N ALA A 58 1.59 4.59 9.80
CA ALA A 58 0.28 4.29 10.39
C ALA A 58 0.27 4.20 11.93
N ASN A 59 1.45 4.02 12.53
CA ASN A 59 1.64 3.79 13.98
C ASN A 59 2.34 4.96 14.71
N ASP A 60 2.63 6.04 13.99
CA ASP A 60 3.00 7.33 14.60
C ASP A 60 1.72 8.10 14.94
#